data_AF-X1NLZ4-F1
#
_entry.id   AF-X1NLZ4-F1
#
_cell.length_a   1.000
_cell.length_b   1.000
_cell.length_c   1.000
_cell.angle_alpha   90.00
_cell.angle_beta   90.00
_cell.angle_gamma   90.00
#
_symmetry.space_group_name_H-M   'P 1'
#
loop_
_entity.id
_entity.type
_entity.pdbx_description
1 polymer ?
#
loop_
_entity_poly.entity_id
_entity_poly.type
_entity_poly.pdbx_seq_one_letter_code
_entity_poly.pdbx_strand_id
1 'polypeptide(L)'
;HVQFTFTAPPPPSHILSVDTTPISGVPFTIKEGIEVSYASPWSGSLEEVTYQIAMPDTVTDGEETYKFVSWEDGSTSRVRNVDLTTDIAITATYEVAPPPKPLCFIATAAYGSPFASELNVLKQFRDQCLPDKLVHVYYKTGPYLAQFIKSRKAIKRYVRTALNLFVKMIKCQQ
;
A
#
# COMPACT_ATOMS: atom_id res chain seq x y z
N HIS A 1 8.71 0.68 67.41
CA HIS A 1 9.16 -0.08 66.22
C HIS A 1 9.12 0.86 65.02
N VAL A 2 10.28 1.22 64.48
CA VAL A 2 10.38 2.01 63.23
C VAL A 2 10.43 1.01 62.08
N GLN A 3 9.45 1.06 61.18
CA GLN A 3 9.43 0.22 59.98
C GLN A 3 10.24 0.94 58.88
N PHE A 4 11.38 0.39 58.52
CA PHE A 4 12.14 0.81 57.34
C PHE A 4 11.54 0.08 56.13
N THR A 5 10.80 0.80 55.29
CA THR A 5 10.41 0.28 53.98
C THR A 5 11.63 0.34 53.06
N PHE A 6 12.23 -0.82 52.77
CA PHE A 6 13.22 -0.94 51.70
C PHE A 6 12.48 -0.84 50.36
N THR A 7 12.48 0.34 49.74
CA THR A 7 12.05 0.49 48.35
C THR A 7 13.18 -0.03 47.47
N ALA A 8 12.90 -1.02 46.62
CA ALA A 8 13.88 -1.49 45.63
C ALA A 8 14.29 -0.32 44.72
N PRO A 9 15.56 -0.23 44.30
CA PRO A 9 15.98 0.78 43.34
C PRO A 9 15.13 0.66 42.06
N PRO A 10 14.74 1.78 41.43
CA PRO A 10 13.97 1.74 40.19
C PRO A 10 14.74 0.94 39.13
N PRO A 11 14.05 0.14 38.30
CA PRO A 11 14.70 -0.60 37.24
C PRO A 11 15.45 0.35 36.28
N PRO A 12 16.58 -0.10 35.71
CA PRO A 12 17.28 0.69 34.69
C PRO A 12 16.35 0.95 33.51
N SER A 13 16.46 2.16 32.94
CA SER A 13 15.68 2.59 31.78
C SER A 13 16.60 3.28 30.79
N HIS A 14 16.25 3.16 29.51
CA HIS A 14 16.98 3.74 28.39
C HIS A 14 16.02 4.37 27.39
N ILE A 15 16.54 5.24 26.54
CA ILE A 15 15.77 5.95 25.52
C ILE A 15 15.64 5.07 24.28
N LEU A 16 14.42 4.82 23.85
CA LEU A 16 14.11 4.30 22.52
C LEU A 16 13.61 5.44 21.64
N SER A 17 14.27 5.67 20.52
CA SER A 17 13.83 6.59 19.45
C SER A 17 13.40 5.80 18.22
N VAL A 18 12.21 6.09 17.71
CA VAL A 18 11.64 5.44 16.52
C VAL A 18 11.34 6.50 15.47
N ASP A 19 12.11 6.48 14.39
CA ASP A 19 12.03 7.41 13.27
C ASP A 19 11.59 6.71 11.98
N THR A 20 11.13 7.52 11.01
CA THR A 20 10.79 7.07 9.67
C THR A 20 11.33 8.01 8.62
N THR A 21 11.64 7.49 7.44
CA THR A 21 12.10 8.27 6.29
C THR A 21 11.46 7.77 4.99
N PRO A 22 11.06 8.65 4.05
CA PRO A 22 11.10 10.12 4.12
C PRO A 22 9.88 10.73 4.82
N ILE A 23 8.88 9.92 5.20
CA ILE A 23 7.62 10.37 5.77
C ILE A 23 7.65 10.44 7.30
N SER A 24 6.80 11.26 7.89
CA SER A 24 6.57 11.36 9.34
C SER A 24 5.10 11.05 9.67
N GLY A 25 4.79 10.86 10.95
CA GLY A 25 3.44 10.54 11.42
C GLY A 25 3.02 9.09 11.18
N VAL A 26 3.98 8.19 10.90
CA VAL A 26 3.67 6.78 10.62
C VAL A 26 3.24 6.10 11.92
N PRO A 27 2.03 5.51 11.99
CA PRO A 27 1.60 4.81 13.18
C PRO A 27 2.42 3.52 13.34
N PHE A 28 2.92 3.24 14.53
CA PHE A 28 3.66 2.02 14.84
C PHE A 28 3.28 1.50 16.22
N THR A 29 3.57 0.24 16.51
CA THR A 29 3.28 -0.34 17.83
C THR A 29 4.55 -0.79 18.54
N ILE A 30 4.54 -0.60 19.86
CA ILE A 30 5.53 -1.15 20.80
C ILE A 30 4.79 -2.15 21.68
N LYS A 31 5.32 -3.36 21.80
CA LYS A 31 4.73 -4.42 22.61
C LYS A 31 5.70 -4.93 23.66
N GLU A 32 5.26 -4.84 24.91
CA GLU A 32 5.87 -5.45 26.09
C GLU A 32 4.75 -6.11 26.91
N GLY A 33 4.31 -7.28 26.45
CA GLY A 33 3.07 -7.91 26.92
C GLY A 33 1.81 -7.20 26.40
N ILE A 34 1.66 -5.89 26.66
CA ILE A 34 0.60 -5.02 26.14
C ILE A 34 1.12 -4.28 24.89
N GLU A 35 0.29 -4.21 23.86
CA GLU A 35 0.58 -3.49 22.62
C GLU A 35 0.04 -2.06 22.73
N VAL A 36 0.93 -1.08 22.54
CA VAL A 36 0.60 0.35 22.57
C VAL A 36 0.98 0.98 21.24
N SER A 37 0.11 1.84 20.71
CA SER A 37 0.29 2.52 19.42
C SER A 37 0.81 3.93 19.60
N TYR A 38 1.78 4.31 18.77
CA TYR A 38 2.47 5.59 18.72
C TYR A 38 2.58 6.06 17.26
N ALA A 39 3.13 7.26 17.03
CA ALA A 39 3.40 7.80 15.70
C ALA A 39 4.83 8.34 15.62
N SER A 40 5.54 8.06 14.52
CA SER A 40 6.90 8.56 14.30
C SER A 40 6.92 10.07 13.96
N PRO A 41 8.01 10.80 14.20
CA PRO A 41 9.12 10.44 15.08
C PRO A 41 8.65 10.39 16.54
N TRP A 42 9.10 9.37 17.28
CA TRP A 42 8.76 9.20 18.70
C TRP A 42 10.01 8.91 19.51
N SER A 43 10.05 9.36 20.76
CA SER A 43 11.08 8.98 21.72
C SER A 43 10.50 8.85 23.12
N GLY A 44 10.93 7.83 23.86
CA GLY A 44 10.49 7.59 25.23
C GLY A 44 11.52 6.82 26.05
N SER A 45 11.52 7.06 27.37
CA SER A 45 12.30 6.27 28.32
C SER A 45 11.51 5.02 28.69
N LEU A 46 12.09 3.86 28.46
CA LEU A 46 11.48 2.54 28.67
C LEU A 46 12.42 1.68 29.52
N GLU A 47 11.88 0.68 30.22
CA GLU A 47 12.67 -0.21 31.07
C GLU A 47 13.62 -1.09 30.24
N GLU A 48 14.69 -1.60 30.84
CA GLU A 48 15.64 -2.50 30.18
C GLU A 48 15.00 -3.88 29.90
N VAL A 49 14.25 -3.95 28.81
CA VAL A 49 13.46 -5.12 28.37
C VAL A 49 13.57 -5.29 26.85
N THR A 50 13.25 -6.48 26.35
CA THR A 50 13.06 -6.74 24.92
C THR A 50 11.68 -6.26 24.47
N TYR A 51 11.65 -5.23 23.63
CA TYR A 51 10.43 -4.72 23.02
C TYR A 51 10.22 -5.29 21.63
N GLN A 52 8.99 -5.62 21.27
CA GLN A 52 8.63 -5.92 19.88
C GLN A 52 8.02 -4.68 19.23
N ILE A 53 8.65 -4.22 18.14
CA ILE A 53 8.24 -3.03 17.41
C ILE A 53 7.70 -3.45 16.05
N ALA A 54 6.53 -2.95 15.69
CA ALA A 54 5.89 -3.26 14.41
C ALA A 54 5.52 -2.00 13.63
N MET A 55 5.97 -1.97 12.38
CA MET A 55 5.63 -0.94 11.39
C MET A 55 4.53 -1.44 10.43
N PRO A 56 3.67 -0.55 9.92
CA PRO A 56 2.65 -0.89 8.93
C PRO A 56 3.29 -1.19 7.58
N ASP A 57 2.66 -2.09 6.81
CA ASP A 57 3.14 -2.43 5.46
C ASP A 57 3.07 -1.26 4.51
N THR A 58 1.98 -0.52 4.59
CA THR A 58 1.74 0.68 3.80
C THR A 58 1.11 1.75 4.66
N VAL A 59 1.38 3.00 4.31
CA VAL A 59 0.80 4.18 4.92
C VAL A 59 0.49 5.18 3.81
N THR A 60 -0.64 5.87 3.94
CA THR A 60 -1.04 6.89 2.98
C THR A 60 -0.81 8.25 3.59
N ASP A 61 -0.03 9.09 2.91
CA ASP A 61 0.19 10.48 3.27
C ASP A 61 -0.21 11.35 2.07
N GLY A 62 -1.32 12.09 2.21
CA GLY A 62 -1.93 12.80 1.09
C GLY A 62 -2.41 11.89 -0.04
N GLU A 63 -1.88 12.10 -1.26
CA GLU A 63 -2.20 11.29 -2.46
C GLU A 63 -1.20 10.14 -2.69
N GLU A 64 -0.12 10.10 -1.91
CA GLU A 64 0.94 9.10 -2.06
C GLU A 64 0.73 7.96 -1.07
N THR A 65 0.87 6.73 -1.57
CA THR A 65 0.97 5.55 -0.72
C THR A 65 2.44 5.20 -0.59
N TYR A 66 2.91 5.00 0.64
CA TYR A 66 4.26 4.59 0.94
C TYR A 66 4.26 3.13 1.39
N LYS A 67 5.28 2.38 1.01
CA LYS A 67 5.48 0.98 1.37
C LYS A 67 6.75 0.80 2.17
N PHE A 68 6.67 0.01 3.24
CA PHE A 68 7.82 -0.34 4.06
C PHE A 68 8.86 -1.10 3.23
N VAL A 69 10.14 -0.71 3.36
CA VAL A 69 11.27 -1.32 2.64
C VAL A 69 12.15 -2.07 3.62
N SER A 70 12.75 -1.36 4.58
CA SER A 70 13.68 -1.94 5.54
C SER A 70 13.86 -1.06 6.76
N TRP A 71 14.39 -1.65 7.82
CA TRP A 71 14.99 -0.93 8.95
C TRP A 71 16.39 -0.44 8.61
N GLU A 72 16.99 0.34 9.53
CA GLU A 72 18.35 0.87 9.41
C GLU A 72 19.43 -0.23 9.39
N ASP A 73 19.12 -1.40 9.95
CA ASP A 73 19.98 -2.59 9.95
C ASP A 73 19.84 -3.45 8.67
N GLY A 74 19.01 -3.01 7.71
CA GLY A 74 18.72 -3.73 6.46
C GLY A 74 17.66 -4.83 6.59
N SER A 75 17.09 -5.06 7.78
CA SER A 75 16.01 -6.02 7.98
C SER A 75 14.75 -5.59 7.22
N THR A 76 14.20 -6.48 6.41
CA THR A 76 12.96 -6.27 5.65
C THR A 76 11.71 -6.76 6.40
N SER A 77 11.87 -7.24 7.62
CA SER A 77 10.76 -7.68 8.46
C SER A 77 10.11 -6.48 9.13
N ARG A 78 8.82 -6.26 8.91
CA ARG A 78 8.06 -5.15 9.52
C ARG A 78 8.02 -5.20 11.06
N VAL A 79 8.26 -6.37 11.62
CA VAL A 79 8.32 -6.63 13.05
C VAL A 79 9.76 -6.93 13.42
N ARG A 80 10.28 -6.24 14.44
CA ARG A 80 11.60 -6.51 15.01
C ARG A 80 11.54 -6.53 16.53
N ASN A 81 12.44 -7.30 17.14
CA ASN A 81 12.67 -7.24 18.57
C ASN A 81 13.86 -6.32 18.84
N VAL A 82 13.76 -5.48 19.85
CA VAL A 82 14.80 -4.54 20.29
C VAL A 82 15.10 -4.81 21.75
N ASP A 83 16.29 -5.32 22.02
CA ASP A 83 16.80 -5.52 23.38
C ASP A 83 17.34 -4.18 23.90
N LEU A 84 16.54 -3.49 24.72
CA LEU A 84 16.83 -2.12 25.14
C LEU A 84 17.83 -2.08 26.30
N THR A 85 19.10 -2.36 26.02
CA THR A 85 20.20 -2.37 27.01
C THR A 85 20.98 -1.06 27.10
N THR A 86 20.75 -0.17 26.14
CA THR A 86 21.33 1.19 26.03
C THR A 86 20.33 2.08 25.28
N ASP A 87 20.61 3.37 25.17
CA ASP A 87 19.85 4.25 24.29
C ASP A 87 19.96 3.77 22.83
N ILE A 88 18.83 3.52 22.19
CA ILE A 88 18.75 2.99 20.82
C ILE A 88 17.87 3.90 19.97
N ALA A 89 18.37 4.27 18.79
CA ALA A 89 17.59 4.91 17.74
C ALA A 89 17.42 3.95 16.57
N ILE A 90 16.19 3.73 16.15
CA ILE A 90 15.84 2.90 14.98
C ILE A 90 15.14 3.74 13.93
N THR A 91 15.30 3.39 12.67
CA THR A 91 14.70 4.12 11.56
C THR A 91 14.12 3.15 10.53
N ALA A 92 12.82 3.27 10.27
CA ALA A 92 12.17 2.54 9.18
C ALA A 92 12.18 3.36 7.89
N THR A 93 12.61 2.73 6.80
CA THR A 93 12.65 3.29 5.46
C THR A 93 11.42 2.88 4.67
N TYR A 94 10.78 3.87 4.05
CA TYR A 94 9.63 3.72 3.18
C TYR A 94 9.95 4.24 1.78
N GLU A 95 9.29 3.65 0.78
CA GLU A 95 9.34 4.11 -0.61
C GLU A 95 7.94 4.39 -1.14
N VAL A 96 7.83 5.33 -2.09
CA VAL A 96 6.57 5.63 -2.77
C VAL A 96 6.11 4.39 -3.53
N ALA A 97 4.98 3.83 -3.14
CA ALA A 97 4.34 2.74 -3.84
C ALA A 97 3.79 3.24 -5.19
N PRO A 98 3.93 2.45 -6.27
CA PRO A 98 3.35 2.82 -7.55
C PRO A 98 1.83 2.96 -7.41
N PRO A 99 1.21 3.99 -8.04
CA PRO A 99 -0.22 4.17 -7.96
C PRO A 99 -0.95 2.91 -8.44
N PRO A 100 -2.10 2.55 -7.83
CA PRO A 100 -2.89 1.42 -8.29
C PRO A 100 -3.16 1.60 -9.79
N LYS A 101 -2.66 0.67 -10.62
CA LYS A 101 -2.88 0.74 -12.07
C LYS A 101 -4.40 0.85 -12.30
N PRO A 102 -4.89 1.89 -12.99
CA PRO A 102 -6.33 2.04 -13.17
C PRO A 102 -6.86 0.78 -13.85
N LEU A 103 -7.76 0.08 -13.15
CA LEU A 103 -8.48 -1.05 -13.71
C LEU A 103 -9.13 -0.58 -15.01
N CYS A 104 -9.03 -1.40 -16.06
CA CYS A 104 -9.64 -1.13 -17.35
C CYS A 104 -11.16 -1.04 -17.18
N PHE A 105 -11.66 0.17 -16.91
CA PHE A 105 -13.05 0.43 -16.51
C PHE A 105 -14.04 -0.07 -17.56
N ILE A 106 -13.68 0.01 -18.84
CA ILE A 106 -14.51 -0.49 -19.95
C ILE A 106 -14.52 -2.01 -20.04
N ALA A 107 -13.39 -2.69 -19.84
CA ALA A 107 -13.35 -4.15 -19.89
C ALA A 107 -14.00 -4.76 -18.64
N THR A 108 -13.82 -4.17 -17.47
CA THR A 108 -14.55 -4.56 -16.25
C THR A 108 -16.05 -4.34 -16.43
N ALA A 109 -16.48 -3.24 -17.08
CA ALA A 109 -17.89 -2.99 -17.38
C ALA A 109 -18.48 -3.93 -18.46
N ALA A 110 -17.67 -4.40 -19.41
CA ALA A 110 -18.11 -5.28 -20.51
C ALA A 110 -18.14 -6.76 -20.15
N TYR A 111 -17.17 -7.22 -19.35
CA TYR A 111 -16.93 -8.63 -19.00
C TYR A 111 -17.30 -8.98 -17.55
N GLY A 112 -17.50 -8.00 -16.67
CA GLY A 112 -18.01 -8.21 -15.31
C GLY A 112 -17.02 -8.87 -14.34
N SER A 113 -15.78 -9.13 -14.76
CA SER A 113 -14.72 -9.66 -13.90
C SER A 113 -13.35 -9.08 -14.28
N PRO A 114 -12.52 -8.68 -13.30
CA PRO A 114 -11.16 -8.17 -13.54
C PRO A 114 -10.13 -9.26 -13.93
N PHE A 115 -10.49 -10.55 -13.87
CA PHE A 115 -9.57 -11.68 -14.03
C PHE A 115 -9.90 -12.62 -15.21
N ALA A 116 -10.70 -12.19 -16.18
CA ALA A 116 -10.94 -13.01 -17.37
C ALA A 116 -9.66 -13.11 -18.23
N SER A 117 -9.28 -14.32 -18.62
CA SER A 117 -8.10 -14.65 -19.44
C SER A 117 -8.03 -13.88 -20.77
N GLU A 118 -9.17 -13.39 -21.25
CA GLU A 118 -9.36 -12.60 -22.46
C GLU A 118 -8.79 -11.17 -22.36
N LEU A 119 -8.45 -10.71 -21.14
CA LEU A 119 -7.90 -9.37 -20.90
C LEU A 119 -6.41 -9.25 -21.23
N ASN A 120 -5.66 -10.35 -21.35
CA ASN A 120 -4.23 -10.28 -21.66
C ASN A 120 -3.98 -9.77 -23.10
N VAL A 121 -4.86 -10.10 -24.05
CA VAL A 121 -4.77 -9.63 -25.44
C VAL A 121 -5.08 -8.13 -25.53
N LEU A 122 -6.07 -7.64 -24.77
CA LEU A 122 -6.43 -6.22 -24.73
C LEU A 122 -5.41 -5.37 -23.96
N LYS A 123 -4.79 -5.93 -22.91
CA LYS A 123 -3.68 -5.28 -22.17
C LYS A 123 -2.45 -5.13 -23.07
N GLN A 124 -2.10 -6.15 -23.86
CA GLN A 124 -0.98 -6.10 -24.79
C GLN A 124 -1.21 -5.12 -25.94
N PHE A 125 -2.45 -5.01 -26.46
CA PHE A 125 -2.81 -4.03 -27.48
C PHE A 125 -2.79 -2.58 -26.96
N ARG A 126 -3.16 -2.35 -25.70
CA ARG A 126 -3.05 -1.02 -25.05
C ARG A 126 -1.59 -0.55 -25.00
N ASP A 127 -0.69 -1.44 -24.60
CA ASP A 127 0.70 -1.10 -24.36
C ASP A 127 1.50 -0.93 -25.68
N GLN A 128 0.98 -1.42 -26.82
CA GLN A 128 1.62 -1.30 -28.14
C GLN A 128 0.95 -0.34 -29.13
N CYS A 129 -0.28 0.13 -28.90
CA CYS A 129 -1.03 0.89 -29.93
C CYS A 129 -1.75 2.17 -29.46
N LEU A 130 -1.55 2.67 -28.22
CA LEU A 130 -2.29 3.86 -27.76
C LEU A 130 -1.38 5.11 -27.61
N PRO A 131 -1.41 6.06 -28.56
CA PRO A 131 -0.72 7.34 -28.42
C PRO A 131 -1.37 8.22 -27.33
N ASP A 132 -0.55 8.92 -26.53
CA ASP A 132 -0.93 9.66 -25.30
C ASP A 132 -2.19 10.53 -25.41
N LYS A 133 -2.42 11.17 -26.57
CA LYS A 133 -3.56 12.07 -26.77
C LYS A 133 -4.92 11.34 -26.72
N LEU A 134 -4.98 10.07 -27.12
CA LEU A 134 -6.20 9.27 -27.16
C LEU A 134 -6.58 8.73 -25.78
N VAL A 135 -5.58 8.48 -24.92
CA VAL A 135 -5.75 8.04 -23.53
C VAL A 135 -6.53 9.08 -22.73
N HIS A 136 -6.17 10.35 -22.86
CA HIS A 136 -6.78 11.44 -22.08
C HIS A 136 -8.25 11.68 -22.48
N VAL A 137 -8.58 11.57 -23.77
CA VAL A 137 -9.96 11.63 -24.28
C VAL A 137 -10.78 10.44 -23.78
N TYR A 138 -10.18 9.25 -23.81
CA TYR A 138 -10.80 8.01 -23.35
C TYR A 138 -11.17 8.05 -21.86
N TYR A 139 -10.27 8.49 -20.98
CA TYR A 139 -10.57 8.60 -19.54
C TYR A 139 -11.56 9.72 -19.22
N LYS A 140 -11.60 10.80 -20.01
CA LYS A 140 -12.54 11.91 -19.82
C LYS A 140 -13.96 11.57 -20.29
N THR A 141 -14.11 10.80 -21.36
CA THR A 141 -15.42 10.43 -21.96
C THR A 141 -15.95 9.07 -21.50
N GLY A 142 -15.08 8.19 -21.00
CA GLY A 142 -15.39 6.83 -20.56
C GLY A 142 -16.47 6.72 -19.46
N PRO A 143 -16.46 7.53 -18.39
CA PRO A 143 -17.45 7.45 -17.32
C PRO A 143 -18.88 7.73 -17.81
N TYR A 144 -19.04 8.70 -18.71
CA TYR A 144 -20.34 9.05 -19.31
C TYR A 144 -20.85 7.97 -20.27
N LEU A 145 -19.96 7.40 -21.10
CA LEU A 145 -20.32 6.28 -21.98
C LEU A 145 -20.68 5.02 -21.19
N ALA A 146 -20.00 4.75 -20.08
CA ALA A 146 -20.27 3.59 -19.23
C ALA A 146 -21.66 3.65 -18.56
N GLN A 147 -22.12 4.84 -18.14
CA GLN A 147 -23.48 5.02 -17.63
C GLN A 147 -24.54 4.78 -18.72
N PHE A 148 -24.29 5.23 -19.96
CA PHE A 148 -25.22 5.06 -21.08
C PHE A 148 -25.35 3.59 -21.55
N ILE A 149 -24.26 2.82 -21.50
CA ILE A 149 -24.24 1.40 -21.90
C ILE A 149 -24.94 0.50 -20.87
N LYS A 150 -24.95 0.87 -19.59
CA LYS A 150 -25.61 0.09 -18.54
C LYS A 150 -27.13 0.00 -18.76
N SER A 151 -27.72 1.03 -19.37
CA SER A 151 -29.18 1.22 -19.45
C SER A 151 -29.87 0.53 -20.63
N ARG A 152 -29.15 0.00 -21.63
CA ARG A 152 -29.79 -0.63 -22.82
C ARG A 152 -29.11 -1.94 -23.24
N LYS A 153 -29.84 -3.06 -23.10
CA LYS A 153 -29.39 -4.42 -23.51
C LYS A 153 -28.96 -4.50 -24.97
N ALA A 154 -29.58 -3.72 -25.86
CA ALA A 154 -29.27 -3.67 -27.29
C ALA A 154 -27.86 -3.09 -27.57
N ILE A 155 -27.45 -2.05 -26.84
CA ILE A 155 -26.14 -1.42 -27.00
C ILE A 155 -25.03 -2.36 -26.51
N LYS A 156 -25.25 -3.07 -25.38
CA LYS A 156 -24.32 -4.12 -24.93
C LYS A 156 -24.12 -5.20 -25.99
N ARG A 157 -25.18 -5.58 -26.70
CA ARG A 157 -25.12 -6.58 -27.78
C ARG A 157 -24.32 -6.05 -28.96
N TYR A 158 -24.58 -4.81 -29.38
CA TYR A 158 -23.85 -4.16 -30.47
C TYR A 158 -22.36 -4.00 -30.16
N VAL A 159 -22.01 -3.51 -28.98
CA VAL A 159 -20.63 -3.31 -28.54
C VAL A 159 -19.88 -4.64 -28.44
N ARG A 160 -20.52 -5.70 -27.92
CA ARG A 160 -19.94 -7.06 -27.93
C ARG A 160 -19.71 -7.58 -29.34
N THR A 161 -20.66 -7.37 -30.25
CA THR A 161 -20.50 -7.77 -31.66
C THR A 161 -19.34 -7.02 -32.31
N ALA A 162 -19.26 -5.70 -32.11
CA ALA A 162 -18.19 -4.87 -32.65
C ALA A 162 -16.81 -5.24 -32.09
N LEU A 163 -16.70 -5.44 -30.77
CA LEU A 163 -15.46 -5.91 -30.12
C LEU A 163 -15.05 -7.29 -30.61
N ASN A 164 -15.99 -8.24 -30.72
CA ASN A 164 -15.69 -9.58 -31.24
C ASN A 164 -15.25 -9.55 -32.71
N LEU A 165 -15.86 -8.70 -33.53
CA LEU A 165 -15.46 -8.52 -34.92
C LEU A 165 -14.03 -7.96 -35.01
N PHE A 166 -13.72 -6.98 -34.16
CA PHE A 166 -12.41 -6.35 -34.11
C PHE A 166 -11.33 -7.32 -33.61
N VAL A 167 -11.60 -8.09 -32.56
CA VAL A 167 -10.71 -9.15 -32.08
C VAL A 167 -10.51 -10.24 -33.13
N LYS A 168 -11.56 -10.61 -33.87
CA LYS A 168 -11.46 -11.57 -34.98
C LYS A 168 -10.58 -11.03 -36.12
N MET A 169 -10.68 -9.74 -36.44
CA MET A 169 -9.82 -9.10 -37.44
C MET A 169 -8.35 -9.09 -37.00
N ILE A 170 -8.07 -8.78 -35.73
CA ILE A 170 -6.70 -8.79 -35.19
C ILE A 170 -6.11 -10.21 -35.18
N LYS A 171 -6.89 -11.22 -34.81
CA LYS A 171 -6.44 -12.63 -34.83
C LYS A 171 -6.19 -13.18 -36.24
N CYS A 172 -6.74 -12.55 -37.28
CA CYS A 172 -6.50 -12.97 -38.68
C CYS A 172 -5.20 -12.40 -39.26
N GLN A 173 -4.50 -11.51 -38.53
CA GLN A 173 -3.26 -10.87 -38.97
C GLN A 173 -2.00 -11.44 -38.30
N GLN A 174 -2.14 -12.47 -37.45
CA GLN A 174 -1.02 -13.27 -36.91
C GLN A 174 -1.02 -14.67 -37.48
#